data_AF-A0A2V6C8Y8-F1
#
_entry.id   AF-A0A2V6C8Y8-F1
#
_cell.length_a   1.000
_cell.length_b   1.000
_cell.length_c   1.000
_cell.angle_alpha   90.00
_cell.angle_beta   90.00
_cell.angle_gamma   90.00
#
_symmetry.space_group_name_H-M   'P 1'
#
loop_
_entity.id
_entity.type
_entity.pdbx_description
1 polymer ?
#
loop_
_entity_poly.entity_id
_entity_poly.type
_entity_poly.pdbx_seq_one_letter_code
_entity_poly.pdbx_strand_id
1 'polypeptide(L)' 'MPHKIYGQHIDYMFQTPTTRVWKQLHDESKLTPAQDIFCNTKAPEELYDLQSDPDEINNLAASRAHQEFKTRLR' A
#
# COMPACT_ATOMS: atom_id res chain seq x y z
N MET A 1 -8.12 -9.26 6.44
CA MET A 1 -8.96 -8.25 7.11
C MET A 1 -9.01 -7.01 6.24
N PRO A 2 -10.00 -6.85 5.36
CA PRO A 2 -10.05 -5.78 4.35
C PRO A 2 -10.32 -4.37 4.92
N HIS A 3 -10.46 -4.26 6.24
CA HIS A 3 -10.68 -3.00 6.96
C HIS A 3 -9.42 -2.50 7.68
N LYS A 4 -8.29 -3.22 7.54
CA LYS A 4 -7.04 -2.87 8.20
C LYS A 4 -6.18 -2.02 7.28
N ILE A 5 -5.60 -0.95 7.83
CA ILE A 5 -4.56 -0.18 7.14
C ILE A 5 -3.29 -1.01 6.95
N TYR A 6 -2.48 -0.68 5.95
CA TYR A 6 -1.18 -1.34 5.72
C TYR A 6 -0.27 -1.19 6.95
N GLY A 7 -0.07 0.05 7.41
CA GLY A 7 0.73 0.41 8.56
C GLY A 7 0.01 0.22 9.88
N GLN A 8 -0.15 -1.03 10.30
CA GLN A 8 -0.65 -1.33 11.65
C GLN A 8 0.21 -0.61 12.70
N HIS A 9 -0.43 -0.14 13.77
CA HIS A 9 0.27 0.59 14.82
C HIS A 9 1.23 -0.33 15.58
N ILE A 10 2.51 0.03 15.57
CA ILE A 10 3.58 -0.62 16.34
C ILE A 10 4.24 0.48 17.16
N ASP A 11 4.09 0.43 18.49
CA ASP A 11 4.49 1.51 19.39
C ASP A 11 5.93 1.99 19.15
N TYR A 12 6.88 1.05 19.03
CA TYR A 12 8.28 1.38 18.79
C TYR A 12 8.53 2.03 17.42
N MET A 13 7.83 1.58 16.37
CA MET A 13 7.94 2.18 15.03
C MET A 13 7.59 3.66 15.07
N PHE A 14 6.54 4.03 15.81
CA PHE A 14 6.08 5.41 15.95
C PHE A 14 6.96 6.28 16.88
N GLN A 15 7.92 5.70 17.59
CA GLN A 15 8.96 6.45 18.29
C GLN A 15 10.08 6.92 17.35
N THR A 16 10.24 6.28 16.18
CA THR A 16 11.29 6.66 15.24
C THR A 16 11.00 8.02 14.58
N PRO A 17 12.00 8.88 14.39
CA PRO A 17 11.80 10.21 13.80
C PRO A 17 11.15 10.16 12.41
N THR A 18 11.52 9.18 11.60
CA THR A 18 11.01 9.03 10.22
C THR A 18 9.52 8.72 10.21
N THR A 19 9.04 7.74 10.99
CA THR A 19 7.61 7.39 11.04
C THR A 19 6.78 8.55 11.57
N ARG A 20 7.30 9.32 12.54
CA ARG A 20 6.61 10.51 13.05
C ARG A 20 6.43 11.58 11.98
N VAL A 21 7.50 11.91 11.24
CA VAL A 21 7.45 12.88 10.13
C VAL A 21 6.53 12.37 9.02
N TRP A 22 6.62 11.08 8.69
CA TRP A 22 5.78 10.48 7.66
C TRP A 22 4.29 10.55 8.02
N LYS A 23 3.92 10.23 9.26
CA LYS A 23 2.53 10.35 9.75
C LYS A 23 2.05 11.80 9.74
N GLN A 24 2.90 12.75 10.13
CA GLN A 24 2.57 14.18 10.05
C GLN A 24 2.30 14.61 8.61
N LEU A 25 3.15 14.22 7.66
CA LEU A 25 2.96 14.55 6.24
C LEU A 25 1.71 13.91 5.63
N HIS A 26 1.35 12.70 6.07
CA HIS A 26 0.08 12.06 5.74
C HIS A 26 -1.11 12.90 6.22
N ASP A 27 -1.11 13.30 7.51
CA ASP A 27 -2.18 14.09 8.11
C ASP A 27 -2.31 15.48 7.46
N GLU A 28 -1.20 16.04 6.98
CA GLU A 28 -1.15 17.30 6.24
C GLU A 28 -1.47 17.14 4.73
N SER A 29 -1.75 15.91 4.24
CA SER A 29 -1.99 15.60 2.82
C SER A 29 -0.87 16.07 1.88
N LYS A 30 0.39 15.97 2.34
CA LYS A 30 1.59 16.40 1.59
C LYS A 30 2.36 15.26 0.93
N LEU A 31 1.92 14.02 1.12
CA LEU A 31 2.55 12.84 0.55
C LEU A 31 2.15 12.65 -0.92
N THR A 32 3.04 12.02 -1.69
CA THR A 32 2.65 11.49 -3.00
C THR A 32 1.70 10.30 -2.81
N PRO A 33 0.87 9.96 -3.81
CA PRO A 33 0.00 8.79 -3.72
C PRO A 33 0.73 7.52 -3.31
N ALA A 34 1.94 7.29 -3.84
CA ALA A 34 2.76 6.12 -3.49
C ALA A 34 3.21 6.11 -2.02
N GLN A 35 3.61 7.27 -1.48
CA GLN A 35 4.01 7.41 -0.07
C GLN A 35 2.83 7.29 0.89
N ASP A 36 1.63 7.59 0.43
CA ASP A 36 0.41 7.60 1.23
C ASP A 36 -0.18 6.21 1.45
N ILE A 37 0.12 5.24 0.57
CA ILE A 37 -0.43 3.87 0.58
C ILE A 37 -0.32 3.24 1.97
N PHE A 38 0.80 3.41 2.67
CA PHE A 38 1.03 2.79 3.97
C PHE A 38 -0.01 3.19 5.05
N CYS A 39 -0.52 4.42 4.99
CA CYS A 39 -1.53 4.89 5.93
C CYS A 39 -2.96 4.53 5.50
N ASN A 40 -3.14 4.03 4.27
CA ASN A 40 -4.43 3.69 3.70
C ASN A 40 -4.87 2.25 4.02
N THR A 41 -6.15 1.98 3.79
CA THR A 41 -6.74 0.64 3.97
C THR A 41 -6.18 -0.34 2.95
N LYS A 42 -5.77 -1.52 3.42
CA LYS A 42 -5.23 -2.59 2.59
C LYS A 42 -6.31 -3.21 1.72
N ALA A 43 -6.03 -3.34 0.42
CA ALA A 43 -6.90 -4.03 -0.52
C ALA A 43 -7.04 -5.53 -0.15
N PRO A 44 -8.20 -6.15 -0.40
CA PRO A 44 -8.40 -7.58 -0.12
C PRO A 44 -7.55 -8.49 -1.01
N GLU A 45 -7.26 -8.06 -2.23
CA GLU A 45 -6.40 -8.75 -3.20
C GLU A 45 -5.40 -7.75 -3.77
N GLU A 46 -4.19 -8.24 -4.02
CA GLU A 46 -3.10 -7.47 -4.61
C GLU A 46 -2.44 -8.29 -5.72
N LEU A 47 -2.16 -7.64 -6.85
CA LEU A 47 -1.45 -8.23 -7.97
C LEU A 47 -0.49 -7.18 -8.53
N TYR A 48 0.79 -7.51 -8.58
CA TYR A 48 1.84 -6.61 -9.07
C TYR A 48 2.61 -7.26 -10.21
N ASP A 49 3.06 -6.44 -11.15
CA ASP A 49 4.00 -6.85 -12.18
C ASP A 49 5.40 -6.39 -11.80
N LEU A 50 6.20 -7.30 -11.22
CA LEU A 50 7.53 -6.98 -10.71
C LEU A 50 8.53 -6.54 -11.80
N GLN A 51 8.25 -6.79 -13.09
CA GLN A 51 9.12 -6.32 -14.16
C GLN A 51 8.95 -4.83 -14.44
N SER A 52 7.72 -4.33 -14.37
CA SER A 52 7.39 -2.93 -14.64
C SER A 52 7.24 -2.09 -13.36
N ASP A 53 6.94 -2.74 -12.24
CA ASP A 53 6.65 -2.15 -10.93
C ASP A 53 7.35 -2.95 -9.81
N PRO A 54 8.69 -2.82 -9.68
CA PRO A 54 9.47 -3.57 -8.69
C PRO A 54 9.17 -3.18 -7.24
N ASP A 55 8.64 -1.97 -7.03
CA ASP A 55 8.27 -1.43 -5.72
C ASP A 55 6.82 -1.74 -5.33
N GLU A 56 6.09 -2.49 -6.16
CA GLU A 56 4.71 -2.95 -5.89
C GLU A 56 3.72 -1.81 -5.56
N ILE A 57 3.84 -0.68 -6.27
CA ILE A 57 3.01 0.51 -6.04
C ILE A 57 1.67 0.42 -6.78
N ASN A 58 1.64 -0.27 -7.92
CA ASN A 58 0.51 -0.29 -8.85
C ASN A 58 -0.27 -1.60 -8.74
N ASN A 59 -1.25 -1.64 -7.83
CA ASN A 59 -2.08 -2.84 -7.65
C ASN A 59 -3.01 -3.09 -8.86
N LEU A 60 -2.73 -4.16 -9.60
CA LEU A 60 -3.44 -4.61 -10.79
C LEU A 60 -4.62 -5.55 -10.50
N ALA A 61 -4.95 -5.83 -9.23
CA ALA A 61 -5.99 -6.81 -8.87
C ALA A 61 -7.39 -6.45 -9.41
N ALA A 62 -7.67 -5.16 -9.60
CA ALA A 62 -8.89 -4.63 -10.21
C ALA A 62 -8.77 -4.42 -11.73
N SER A 63 -7.59 -4.61 -12.32
CA SER A 63 -7.36 -4.41 -13.75
C SER A 63 -8.09 -5.47 -14.58
N ARG A 64 -8.93 -5.02 -15.53
CA ARG A 64 -9.63 -5.93 -16.45
C ARG A 64 -8.67 -6.76 -17.29
N ALA A 65 -7.56 -6.16 -17.71
CA ALA A 65 -6.55 -6.82 -18.55
C ALA A 65 -5.85 -7.99 -17.84
N HIS A 66 -5.83 -8.00 -16.50
CA HIS A 66 -5.09 -8.98 -15.70
C HIS A 66 -5.99 -10.00 -14.99
N GLN A 67 -7.30 -10.03 -15.27
CA GLN A 67 -8.24 -10.93 -14.57
C GLN A 67 -7.94 -12.41 -14.80
N GLU A 68 -7.55 -12.78 -16.02
CA GLU A 68 -7.18 -14.17 -16.34
C GLU A 68 -5.95 -14.61 -15.53
N PHE A 69 -4.91 -13.77 -15.51
CA PHE A 69 -3.69 -14.03 -14.74
C PHE A 69 -3.97 -14.12 -13.24
N LYS A 70 -4.78 -13.19 -12.70
CA LYS A 70 -5.22 -13.21 -11.30
C LYS A 70 -5.94 -14.51 -10.95
N THR A 71 -6.84 -14.96 -11.83
CA THR A 71 -7.62 -16.19 -11.62
C THR A 71 -6.74 -17.43 -11.58
N ARG A 72 -5.69 -17.49 -12.40
CA ARG A 72 -4.73 -18.60 -12.42
C ARG A 72 -3.92 -18.73 -11.12
N LEU A 73 -3.72 -17.63 -10.38
CA LEU A 73 -2.91 -17.61 -9.16
C LEU A 73 -3.69 -17.89 -7.86
N ARG A 74 -5.02 -18.03 -7.95
CA ARG A 74 -5.87 -18.41 -6.80
C ARG A 74 -5.85 -19.91 -6.57
#